data_AF-A0A8J5KGJ6-F1
#
_entry.id   AF-A0A8J5KGJ6-F1
#
_cell.length_a   1.000
_cell.length_b   1.000
_cell.length_c   1.000
_cell.angle_alpha   90.00
_cell.angle_beta   90.00
_cell.angle_gamma   90.00
#
_symmetry.space_group_name_H-M   'P 1'
#
loop_
_entity.id
_entity.type
_entity.pdbx_description
1 polymer ?
#
loop_
_entity_poly.entity_id
_entity_poly.type
_entity_poly.pdbx_seq_one_letter_code
_entity_poly.pdbx_strand_id
1 'polypeptide(L)'
;MAEEFMHKNKLQEYAQRSAIPLPIYNTVNEGSPHGPRFRSSVIVDGSRFTSNCTFSNKKAAEQYAAKYALEAIRSFIRNNSLSLIPNNSAIFKSILYEYAVKMNLKLPTYETCTGLGTIPMFISSVSFDNNTFKGDFGRSKKEAEQIGARAVIKFILGLL
;
A
#
# COMPACT_ATOMS: atom_id res chain seq x y z
N MET A 1 5.92 -6.71 22.67
CA MET A 1 4.62 -6.07 22.45
C MET A 1 4.80 -4.58 22.14
N ALA A 2 5.29 -4.21 20.95
CA ALA A 2 5.56 -2.80 20.59
C ALA A 2 4.80 -2.33 19.33
N GLU A 3 4.09 -3.21 18.61
CA GLU A 3 3.40 -2.85 17.37
C GLU A 3 2.05 -2.15 17.57
N GLU A 4 1.41 -2.25 18.75
CA GLU A 4 0.09 -1.63 18.98
C GLU A 4 0.11 -0.10 19.01
N PHE A 5 1.27 0.56 19.11
CA PHE A 5 1.36 1.99 19.41
C PHE A 5 1.73 2.92 18.24
N MET A 6 1.93 2.41 17.02
CA MET A 6 2.42 3.22 15.89
C MET A 6 1.43 3.39 14.73
N HIS A 7 0.14 3.08 14.92
CA HIS A 7 -0.84 3.20 13.84
C HIS A 7 -1.23 4.66 13.57
N LYS A 8 -1.30 5.51 14.60
CA LYS A 8 -1.54 6.96 14.42
C LYS A 8 -0.43 7.62 13.60
N ASN A 9 0.84 7.31 13.90
CA ASN A 9 1.99 7.86 13.17
C ASN A 9 1.98 7.41 11.71
N LYS A 10 1.77 6.11 11.46
CA LYS A 10 1.66 5.57 10.09
C LYS A 10 0.53 6.23 9.30
N LEU A 11 -0.62 6.46 9.92
CA LEU A 11 -1.75 7.12 9.26
C LEU A 11 -1.47 8.61 8.99
N GLN A 12 -0.75 9.28 9.88
CA GLN A 12 -0.30 10.65 9.68
C GLN A 12 0.73 10.76 8.56
N GLU A 13 1.74 9.88 8.54
CA GLU A 13 2.74 9.80 7.47
C GLU A 13 2.09 9.52 6.11
N TYR A 14 1.09 8.63 6.08
CA TYR A 14 0.27 8.39 4.89
C TYR A 14 -0.41 9.68 4.43
N ALA A 15 -1.11 10.38 5.31
CA ALA A 15 -1.81 11.61 4.96
C ALA A 15 -0.87 12.68 4.39
N GLN A 16 0.31 12.85 5.02
CA GLN A 16 1.34 13.77 4.55
C GLN A 16 1.89 13.37 3.17
N ARG A 17 2.25 12.09 2.97
CA ARG A 17 2.77 11.58 1.69
C ARG A 17 1.73 11.63 0.57
N SER A 18 0.47 11.45 0.90
CA SER A 18 -0.65 11.53 -0.05
C SER A 18 -1.18 12.94 -0.26
N ALA A 19 -0.60 13.96 0.39
CA ALA A 19 -1.02 15.36 0.32
C ALA A 19 -2.52 15.58 0.66
N ILE A 20 -3.05 14.78 1.59
CA ILE A 20 -4.42 14.92 2.11
C ILE A 20 -4.41 15.57 3.51
N PRO A 21 -5.54 16.12 3.97
CA PRO A 21 -5.64 16.67 5.32
C PRO A 21 -5.25 15.68 6.41
N LEU A 22 -4.65 16.18 7.50
CA LEU A 22 -4.24 15.34 8.62
C LEU A 22 -5.44 14.62 9.28
N PRO A 23 -5.27 13.39 9.79
CA PRO A 23 -6.36 12.62 10.38
C PRO A 23 -6.97 13.31 11.60
N ILE A 24 -8.30 13.39 11.66
CA ILE A 24 -9.04 14.00 12.79
C ILE A 24 -9.66 12.90 13.64
N TYR A 25 -9.30 12.86 14.92
CA TYR A 25 -9.81 11.86 15.87
C TYR A 25 -10.96 12.41 16.71
N ASN A 26 -11.95 11.57 16.97
CA ASN A 26 -13.02 11.80 17.93
C ASN A 26 -13.22 10.57 18.81
N THR A 27 -13.11 10.72 20.12
CA THR A 27 -13.17 9.63 21.10
C THR A 27 -14.24 9.91 22.15
N VAL A 28 -15.17 8.97 22.31
CA VAL A 28 -16.33 9.07 23.23
C VAL A 28 -16.20 8.01 24.32
N ASN A 29 -16.53 8.35 25.57
CA ASN A 29 -16.70 7.38 26.65
C ASN A 29 -18.15 6.86 26.64
N GLU A 30 -18.33 5.60 26.30
CA GLU A 30 -19.60 4.86 26.34
C GLU A 30 -19.79 4.10 27.65
N GLY A 31 -18.80 4.12 28.55
CA GLY A 31 -18.86 3.48 29.87
C GLY A 31 -19.27 4.46 30.97
N SER A 32 -19.48 3.93 32.18
CA SER A 32 -19.75 4.76 33.36
C SER A 32 -18.49 5.52 33.79
N PRO A 33 -18.62 6.58 34.63
CA PRO A 33 -17.46 7.30 35.16
C PRO A 33 -16.43 6.40 35.88
N HIS A 34 -16.91 5.35 36.54
CA HIS A 34 -16.07 4.39 37.28
C HIS A 34 -15.71 3.13 36.47
N GLY A 35 -16.24 3.00 35.25
CA GLY A 35 -15.97 1.90 34.33
C GLY A 35 -15.90 2.38 32.89
N PRO A 36 -14.94 3.26 32.55
CA PRO A 36 -14.88 3.90 31.25
C PRO A 36 -14.65 2.90 30.12
N ARG A 37 -15.32 3.12 28.99
CA ARG A 37 -15.24 2.34 27.75
C ARG A 37 -15.19 3.31 26.58
N PHE A 38 -14.02 3.49 26.00
CA PHE A 38 -13.78 4.44 24.94
C PHE A 38 -13.98 3.83 23.56
N ARG A 39 -14.80 4.48 22.73
CA ARG A 39 -14.86 4.24 21.29
C ARG A 39 -14.22 5.41 20.57
N SER A 40 -13.41 5.13 19.56
CA SER A 40 -12.77 6.18 18.77
C SER A 40 -13.16 6.08 17.30
N SER A 41 -13.16 7.24 16.64
CA SER A 41 -13.30 7.35 15.21
C SER A 41 -12.26 8.30 14.66
N VAL A 42 -11.83 8.05 13.42
CA VAL A 42 -10.88 8.89 12.69
C VAL A 42 -11.46 9.26 11.34
N ILE A 43 -11.30 10.52 10.95
CA ILE A 43 -11.65 11.02 9.62
C ILE A 43 -10.37 11.17 8.81
N VAL A 44 -10.33 10.56 7.62
CA VAL A 44 -9.21 10.61 6.67
C VAL A 44 -9.80 10.79 5.28
N ASP A 45 -9.36 11.84 4.57
CA ASP A 45 -9.84 12.16 3.22
C ASP A 45 -11.39 12.19 3.10
N GLY A 46 -12.05 12.86 4.04
CA GLY A 46 -13.51 12.93 4.12
C GLY A 46 -14.22 11.65 4.58
N SER A 47 -13.53 10.51 4.65
CA SER A 47 -14.08 9.22 5.08
C SER A 47 -13.92 9.00 6.58
N ARG A 48 -14.99 8.56 7.26
CA ARG A 48 -14.98 8.28 8.71
C ARG A 48 -14.86 6.79 8.98
N PHE A 49 -13.90 6.42 9.83
CA PHE A 49 -13.65 5.05 10.28
C PHE A 49 -13.87 4.98 11.78
N THR A 50 -14.76 4.10 12.23
CA THR A 50 -15.11 3.94 13.66
C THR A 50 -14.68 2.58 14.18
N SER A 51 -14.07 2.52 15.37
CA SER A 51 -13.71 1.26 16.00
C SER A 51 -14.96 0.42 16.27
N ASN A 52 -14.95 -0.85 15.89
CA ASN A 52 -16.02 -1.81 16.17
C ASN A 52 -16.09 -2.18 17.67
N CYS A 53 -14.95 -2.13 18.36
CA CYS A 53 -14.84 -2.41 19.80
C CYS A 53 -14.64 -1.13 20.63
N THR A 54 -14.91 -1.25 21.94
CA THR A 54 -14.57 -0.25 22.97
C THR A 54 -13.35 -0.68 23.77
N PHE A 55 -12.58 0.29 24.27
CA PHE A 55 -11.33 0.05 24.99
C PHE A 55 -11.35 0.73 26.37
N SER A 56 -10.60 0.21 27.35
CA SER A 56 -10.48 0.84 28.67
C SER A 56 -9.64 2.14 28.66
N ASN A 57 -8.91 2.40 27.56
CA ASN A 57 -8.01 3.54 27.43
C ASN A 57 -8.25 4.28 26.10
N LYS A 58 -8.33 5.62 26.15
CA LYS A 58 -8.50 6.48 24.95
C LYS A 58 -7.42 6.24 23.91
N LYS A 59 -6.15 6.12 24.33
CA LYS A 59 -5.02 5.92 23.42
C LYS A 59 -5.16 4.60 22.65
N ALA A 60 -5.62 3.54 23.30
CA ALA A 60 -5.86 2.25 22.64
C ALA A 60 -7.00 2.34 21.61
N ALA A 61 -8.09 3.03 21.96
CA ALA A 61 -9.20 3.27 21.04
C ALA A 61 -8.76 4.02 19.78
N GLU A 62 -7.95 5.08 19.94
CA GLU A 62 -7.43 5.86 18.81
C GLU A 62 -6.46 5.07 17.93
N GLN A 63 -5.57 4.27 18.53
CA GLN A 63 -4.66 3.40 17.77
C GLN A 63 -5.44 2.37 16.97
N TYR A 64 -6.48 1.78 17.55
CA TYR A 64 -7.34 0.84 16.85
C TYR A 64 -8.12 1.49 15.71
N ALA A 65 -8.69 2.68 15.92
CA ALA A 65 -9.35 3.43 14.86
C ALA A 65 -8.37 3.76 13.70
N ALA A 66 -7.13 4.12 14.03
CA ALA A 66 -6.07 4.35 13.04
C ALA A 66 -5.72 3.07 12.25
N LYS A 67 -5.60 1.93 12.95
CA LYS A 67 -5.36 0.63 12.32
C LYS A 67 -6.49 0.27 11.35
N TYR A 68 -7.74 0.39 11.79
CA TYR A 68 -8.91 0.07 11.00
C TYR A 68 -9.00 0.95 9.73
N ALA A 69 -8.71 2.25 9.85
CA ALA A 69 -8.63 3.15 8.70
C ALA A 69 -7.53 2.73 7.71
N LEU A 70 -6.31 2.44 8.19
CA LEU A 70 -5.21 1.99 7.34
C LEU A 70 -5.54 0.69 6.59
N GLU A 71 -6.16 -0.28 7.25
CA GLU A 71 -6.58 -1.55 6.64
C GLU A 71 -7.66 -1.32 5.57
N ALA A 72 -8.64 -0.47 5.86
CA ALA A 72 -9.70 -0.13 4.91
C ALA A 72 -9.14 0.60 3.67
N ILE A 73 -8.25 1.58 3.86
CA ILE A 73 -7.57 2.29 2.76
C ILE A 73 -6.75 1.32 1.91
N ARG A 74 -5.97 0.44 2.53
CA ARG A 74 -5.20 -0.59 1.82
C ARG A 74 -6.08 -1.55 1.02
N SER A 75 -7.19 -1.99 1.61
CA SER A 75 -8.16 -2.87 0.94
C SER A 75 -8.79 -2.16 -0.25
N PHE A 76 -9.19 -0.89 -0.10
CA PHE A 76 -9.73 -0.08 -1.19
C PHE A 76 -8.71 0.09 -2.32
N ILE A 77 -7.46 0.47 -2.00
CA ILE A 77 -6.38 0.59 -2.99
C ILE A 77 -6.14 -0.74 -3.69
N ARG A 78 -6.12 -1.87 -2.96
CA ARG A 78 -5.97 -3.20 -3.56
C ARG A 78 -7.10 -3.50 -4.55
N ASN A 79 -8.35 -3.30 -4.14
CA ASN A 79 -9.51 -3.66 -4.95
C ASN A 79 -9.67 -2.73 -6.18
N ASN A 80 -9.39 -1.43 -6.04
CA ASN A 80 -9.40 -0.49 -7.16
C ASN A 80 -8.16 -0.63 -8.05
N SER A 81 -6.97 -0.85 -7.49
CA SER A 81 -5.76 -1.03 -8.28
C SER A 81 -5.73 -2.36 -9.04
N LEU A 82 -6.43 -3.40 -8.58
CA LEU A 82 -6.59 -4.65 -9.34
C LEU A 82 -7.58 -4.52 -10.51
N SER A 83 -8.58 -3.64 -10.42
CA SER A 83 -9.54 -3.38 -11.51
C SER A 83 -9.02 -2.37 -12.54
N LEU A 84 -8.15 -1.43 -12.13
CA LEU A 84 -7.52 -0.43 -13.00
C LEU A 84 -6.25 -0.91 -13.71
N ILE A 85 -5.78 -2.11 -13.40
CA ILE A 85 -4.62 -2.73 -14.02
C ILE A 85 -5.13 -3.83 -14.97
N PRO A 86 -5.36 -3.53 -16.27
CA PRO A 86 -5.61 -4.59 -17.23
C PRO A 86 -4.46 -5.60 -17.16
N ASN A 87 -4.77 -6.89 -17.04
CA ASN A 87 -3.77 -7.95 -17.03
C ASN A 87 -2.85 -7.96 -18.28
N ASN A 88 -3.21 -7.20 -19.32
CA ASN A 88 -2.49 -7.08 -20.59
C ASN A 88 -1.81 -5.70 -20.79
N SER A 89 -1.65 -4.91 -19.72
CA SER A 89 -1.28 -3.51 -19.89
C SER A 89 0.22 -3.32 -20.13
N ALA A 90 0.57 -2.88 -21.35
CA ALA A 90 1.92 -2.50 -21.74
C ALA A 90 2.42 -1.18 -21.10
N ILE A 91 1.85 -0.74 -19.97
CA ILE A 91 2.11 0.59 -19.37
C ILE A 91 2.78 0.55 -17.99
N PHE A 92 2.98 -0.61 -17.38
CA PHE A 92 3.61 -0.71 -16.05
C PHE A 92 5.02 -0.12 -16.01
N LYS A 93 5.81 -0.31 -17.07
CA LYS A 93 7.13 0.34 -17.17
C LYS A 93 6.99 1.86 -17.09
N SER A 94 6.01 2.43 -17.80
CA SER A 94 5.75 3.87 -17.79
C SER A 94 5.28 4.36 -16.44
N ILE A 95 4.36 3.63 -15.78
CA ILE A 95 3.90 3.96 -14.41
C ILE A 95 5.07 3.95 -13.43
N LEU A 96 5.90 2.90 -13.45
CA LEU A 96 7.05 2.79 -12.55
C LEU A 96 8.09 3.89 -12.83
N TYR A 97 8.32 4.22 -14.10
CA TYR A 97 9.19 5.31 -14.49
C TYR A 97 8.68 6.66 -13.97
N GLU A 98 7.41 6.98 -14.22
CA GLU A 98 6.79 8.22 -13.77
C GLU A 98 6.81 8.35 -12.24
N TYR A 99 6.52 7.26 -11.53
CA TYR A 99 6.64 7.18 -10.08
C TYR A 99 8.07 7.51 -9.62
N ALA A 100 9.10 6.92 -10.26
CA ALA A 100 10.49 7.15 -9.92
C ALA A 100 10.88 8.62 -10.09
N VAL A 101 10.46 9.26 -11.19
CA VAL A 101 10.69 10.68 -11.45
C VAL A 101 9.98 11.56 -10.43
N LYS A 102 8.68 11.33 -10.18
CA LYS A 102 7.88 12.13 -9.24
C LYS A 102 8.39 12.06 -7.81
N MET A 103 8.92 10.90 -7.40
CA MET A 103 9.47 10.69 -6.07
C MET A 103 10.96 11.03 -5.95
N ASN A 104 11.59 11.54 -7.02
CA ASN A 104 13.02 11.83 -7.08
C ASN A 104 13.91 10.61 -6.70
N LEU A 105 13.51 9.42 -7.18
CA LEU A 105 14.20 8.15 -6.96
C LEU A 105 15.05 7.77 -8.18
N LYS A 106 16.01 6.86 -7.96
CA LYS A 106 16.77 6.26 -9.08
C LYS A 106 15.82 5.50 -10.01
N LEU A 107 16.01 5.72 -11.32
CA LEU A 107 15.20 5.07 -12.35
C LEU A 107 15.34 3.53 -12.32
N PRO A 108 14.26 2.78 -12.59
CA PRO A 108 14.28 1.32 -12.60
C PRO A 108 15.15 0.78 -13.74
N THR A 109 15.93 -0.26 -13.47
CA THR A 109 16.72 -0.99 -14.47
C THR A 109 16.16 -2.37 -14.71
N TYR A 110 16.12 -2.79 -15.98
CA TYR A 110 15.50 -4.05 -16.41
C TYR A 110 16.56 -4.96 -17.01
N GLU A 111 16.64 -6.19 -16.52
CA GLU A 111 17.46 -7.25 -17.08
C GLU A 111 16.55 -8.41 -17.48
N THR A 112 16.56 -8.81 -18.75
CA THR A 112 15.72 -9.90 -19.25
C THR A 112 16.56 -11.09 -19.65
N CYS A 113 16.28 -12.24 -19.03
CA CYS A 113 16.86 -13.52 -19.39
C CYS A 113 15.87 -14.30 -20.28
N THR A 114 16.42 -14.99 -21.28
CA THR A 114 15.67 -15.93 -22.13
C THR A 114 15.89 -17.36 -21.62
N GLY A 115 14.81 -18.12 -21.44
CA GLY A 115 14.89 -19.54 -21.10
C GLY A 115 15.38 -20.38 -22.28
N LEU A 116 16.18 -21.41 -21.98
CA LEU A 116 16.61 -22.42 -22.96
C LEU A 116 15.48 -23.46 -23.12
N GLY A 117 14.75 -23.42 -24.24
CA GLY A 117 13.67 -24.35 -24.55
C GLY A 117 13.13 -24.17 -25.97
N THR A 118 12.31 -25.13 -26.43
CA THR A 118 11.64 -25.10 -27.76
C THR A 118 10.60 -23.99 -27.88
N ILE A 119 10.14 -23.41 -26.76
CA ILE A 119 9.22 -22.27 -26.71
C ILE A 119 9.96 -21.11 -26.00
N PRO A 120 10.05 -19.92 -26.61
CA PRO A 120 10.75 -18.80 -26.01
C PRO A 120 9.99 -18.29 -24.78
N MET A 121 10.62 -18.43 -23.61
CA MET A 121 10.16 -17.85 -22.35
C MET A 121 11.10 -16.72 -21.93
N PHE A 122 10.53 -15.61 -21.48
CA PHE A 122 11.29 -14.44 -21.05
C PHE A 122 10.99 -14.16 -19.57
N ILE A 123 12.03 -13.89 -18.79
CA ILE A 123 11.89 -13.44 -17.40
C ILE A 123 12.66 -12.13 -17.26
N SER A 124 12.02 -11.12 -16.68
CA SER A 124 12.70 -9.86 -16.38
C SER A 124 12.88 -9.65 -14.89
N SER A 125 14.10 -9.35 -14.49
CA SER A 125 14.45 -8.79 -13.19
C SER A 125 14.42 -7.27 -13.27
N VAL A 126 13.89 -6.61 -12.24
CA VAL A 126 13.78 -5.15 -12.15
C VAL A 126 14.43 -4.69 -10.86
N SER A 127 15.46 -3.84 -10.95
CA SER A 127 16.07 -3.22 -9.78
C SER A 127 15.47 -1.85 -9.55
N PHE A 128 14.93 -1.63 -8.35
CA PHE A 128 14.28 -0.40 -7.93
C PHE A 128 14.45 -0.19 -6.43
N ASP A 129 14.83 1.02 -6.02
CA ASP A 129 15.00 1.42 -4.61
C ASP A 129 15.85 0.41 -3.80
N ASN A 130 17.05 0.08 -4.31
CA ASN A 130 17.99 -0.92 -3.74
C ASN A 130 17.45 -2.36 -3.59
N ASN A 131 16.28 -2.65 -4.14
CA ASN A 131 15.69 -3.99 -4.19
C ASN A 131 15.70 -4.52 -5.62
N THR A 132 15.70 -5.85 -5.77
CA THR A 132 15.58 -6.52 -7.08
C THR A 132 14.37 -7.45 -7.08
N PHE A 133 13.48 -7.24 -8.03
CA PHE A 133 12.21 -7.96 -8.17
C PHE A 133 12.25 -8.80 -9.43
N LYS A 134 12.00 -10.10 -9.30
CA LYS A 134 11.90 -11.01 -10.44
C LYS A 134 10.42 -11.14 -10.84
N GLY A 135 10.11 -10.80 -12.09
CA GLY A 135 8.79 -11.01 -12.66
C GLY A 135 8.53 -12.48 -12.99
N ASP A 136 7.25 -12.84 -13.13
CA ASP A 136 6.83 -14.13 -13.70
C ASP A 136 7.19 -14.23 -15.20
N PHE A 137 6.94 -15.40 -15.79
CA PHE A 137 7.22 -15.69 -17.20
C PHE A 137 6.36 -14.84 -18.16
N GLY A 138 7.00 -14.24 -19.16
CA GLY A 138 6.36 -13.61 -20.31
C GLY A 138 6.66 -14.35 -21.62
N ARG A 139 5.80 -14.17 -22.62
CA ARG A 139 5.93 -14.75 -23.98
C ARG A 139 6.81 -13.89 -24.90
N SER A 140 7.15 -12.69 -24.45
CA SER A 140 8.07 -11.77 -25.13
C SER A 140 8.91 -10.99 -24.11
N LYS A 141 10.05 -10.45 -24.55
CA LYS A 141 10.84 -9.51 -23.73
C LYS A 141 9.99 -8.33 -23.22
N LYS A 142 9.18 -7.73 -24.11
CA LYS A 142 8.31 -6.61 -23.77
C LYS A 142 7.32 -6.99 -22.66
N GLU A 143 6.69 -8.16 -22.75
CA GLU A 143 5.75 -8.64 -21.73
C GLU A 143 6.47 -8.95 -20.41
N ALA A 144 7.62 -9.61 -20.44
CA ALA A 144 8.40 -9.93 -19.24
C ALA A 144 8.83 -8.67 -18.47
N GLU A 145 9.24 -7.62 -19.16
CA GLU A 145 9.58 -6.33 -18.52
C GLU A 145 8.36 -5.67 -17.87
N GLN A 146 7.18 -5.78 -18.48
CA GLN A 146 5.93 -5.26 -17.94
C GLN A 146 5.50 -6.04 -16.69
N ILE A 147 5.63 -7.37 -16.72
CA ILE A 147 5.38 -8.24 -15.56
C ILE A 147 6.36 -7.91 -14.42
N GLY A 148 7.65 -7.72 -14.73
CA GLY A 148 8.64 -7.28 -13.76
C GLY A 148 8.26 -5.94 -13.13
N ALA A 149 7.90 -4.93 -13.94
CA ALA A 149 7.45 -3.63 -13.45
C ALA A 149 6.20 -3.73 -12.57
N ARG A 150 5.25 -4.59 -12.93
CA ARG A 150 4.05 -4.88 -12.13
C ARG A 150 4.39 -5.44 -10.75
N ALA A 151 5.41 -6.30 -10.65
CA ALA A 151 5.86 -6.82 -9.35
C ALA A 151 6.36 -5.69 -8.45
N VAL A 152 7.15 -4.75 -8.98
CA VAL A 152 7.60 -3.57 -8.22
C VAL A 152 6.42 -2.68 -7.80
N ILE A 153 5.46 -2.44 -8.69
CA ILE A 153 4.27 -1.62 -8.37
C ILE A 153 3.46 -2.27 -7.25
N LYS A 154 3.28 -3.61 -7.27
CA LYS A 154 2.64 -4.33 -6.17
C LYS A 154 3.39 -4.14 -4.85
N PHE A 155 4.73 -4.16 -4.87
CA PHE A 155 5.54 -3.91 -3.68
C PHE A 155 5.31 -2.49 -3.13
N ILE A 156 5.38 -1.47 -3.99
CA ILE A 156 5.13 -0.05 -3.62
C ILE A 156 3.75 0.11 -2.96
N LEU A 157 2.75 -0.62 -3.46
CA LEU A 157 1.38 -0.58 -2.94
C LEU A 157 1.15 -1.48 -1.71
N GLY A 158 2.16 -2.22 -1.23
CA GLY A 158 2.01 -3.15 -0.11
C GLY A 158 1.14 -4.38 -0.41
N LEU A 159 1.22 -4.89 -1.65
CA LEU A 159 0.48 -6.04 -2.16
C LEU A 159 1.32 -7.31 -2.30
N LEU A 160 2.57 -7.28 -1.83
CA LEU A 160 3.52 -8.41 -1.76
C LEU A 160 3.84 -8.77 -0.32
#